data_AF-A0AAN4ZRP3-F1
#
_entry.id   AF-A0AAN4ZRP3-F1
#
_cell.length_a   1.000
_cell.length_b   1.000
_cell.length_c   1.000
_cell.angle_alpha   90.00
_cell.angle_beta   90.00
_cell.angle_gamma   90.00
#
_symmetry.space_group_name_H-M   'P 1'
#
loop_
_entity.id
_entity.type
_entity.pdbx_description
1 polymer ?
#
loop_
_entity_poly.entity_id
_entity_poly.type
_entity_poly.pdbx_seq_one_letter_code
_entity_poly.pdbx_strand_id
1 'polypeptide(L)'
;LFLVALAVSSSNARIYTPEEFMAEATAAWKLYDASPLECYVKNNVTGAVNLQVCKVDKVPSNSAFHQRFAAYPACMVIKGGKNEPVLQTCLGMSSIMVLSCLKAACYESDSGFEGVSSCCCTTSGCNDGMLPNPN
;
A
#
# COMPACT_ATOMS: atom_id res chain seq x y z
N LEU A 1 -34.21 15.63 -28.82
CA LEU A 1 -33.45 14.42 -28.46
C LEU A 1 -32.02 14.84 -28.14
N PHE A 2 -31.58 14.71 -26.88
CA PHE A 2 -30.18 14.94 -26.49
C PHE A 2 -29.43 13.60 -26.59
N LEU A 3 -28.43 13.53 -27.48
CA LEU A 3 -27.47 12.42 -27.54
C LEU A 3 -26.42 12.64 -26.45
N VAL A 4 -26.51 11.86 -25.37
CA VAL A 4 -25.44 11.75 -24.38
C VAL A 4 -24.39 10.82 -24.97
N ALA A 5 -23.32 11.38 -25.52
CA ALA A 5 -22.14 10.62 -25.89
C ALA A 5 -21.43 10.17 -24.60
N LEU A 6 -21.55 8.89 -24.26
CA LEU A 6 -20.68 8.25 -23.27
C LEU A 6 -19.24 8.28 -23.83
N ALA A 7 -18.44 9.24 -23.38
CA ALA A 7 -17.00 9.19 -23.53
C ALA A 7 -16.48 8.07 -22.63
N VAL A 8 -16.33 6.87 -23.19
CA VAL A 8 -15.60 5.78 -22.55
C VAL A 8 -14.13 6.20 -22.55
N SER A 9 -13.66 6.74 -21.43
CA SER A 9 -12.25 6.96 -21.19
C SER A 9 -11.56 5.60 -21.18
N SER A 10 -10.96 5.21 -22.31
CA SER A 10 -10.09 4.05 -22.40
C SER A 10 -8.87 4.32 -21.53
N SER A 11 -8.93 3.87 -20.27
CA SER A 11 -7.75 3.70 -19.45
C SER A 11 -6.83 2.75 -20.22
N ASN A 12 -5.75 3.30 -20.78
CA ASN A 12 -4.72 2.49 -21.42
C ASN A 12 -4.08 1.64 -20.33
N ALA A 13 -4.59 0.42 -20.14
CA ALA A 13 -3.91 -0.60 -19.36
C ALA A 13 -2.56 -0.83 -20.02
N ARG A 14 -1.50 -0.29 -19.41
CA ARG A 14 -0.14 -0.47 -19.88
C ARG A 14 0.17 -1.97 -19.82
N ILE A 15 0.33 -2.59 -20.98
CA ILE A 15 0.78 -3.97 -21.08
C ILE A 15 2.29 -3.93 -20.83
N TYR A 16 2.73 -4.40 -19.67
CA TYR A 16 4.14 -4.52 -19.34
C TYR A 16 4.77 -5.65 -20.17
N THR A 17 5.96 -5.40 -20.71
CA THR A 17 6.79 -6.48 -21.22
C THR A 17 7.26 -7.38 -20.06
N PRO A 18 7.56 -8.66 -20.31
CA PRO A 18 8.09 -9.55 -19.27
C PRO A 18 9.36 -9.00 -18.58
N GLU A 19 10.20 -8.27 -19.31
CA GLU A 19 11.45 -7.67 -18.82
C GLU A 19 11.19 -6.50 -17.87
N GLU A 20 10.28 -5.59 -18.23
CA GLU A 20 9.85 -4.49 -17.35
C GLU A 20 9.22 -5.05 -16.06
N PHE A 21 8.40 -6.08 -16.19
CA PHE A 21 7.78 -6.74 -15.05
C PHE A 21 8.82 -7.35 -14.09
N MET A 22 9.80 -8.06 -14.63
CA MET A 22 10.92 -8.64 -13.87
C MET A 22 11.76 -7.57 -13.16
N ALA A 23 12.02 -6.44 -13.85
CA ALA A 23 12.79 -5.32 -13.30
C ALA A 23 12.06 -4.67 -12.11
N GLU A 24 10.75 -4.43 -12.23
CA GLU A 24 9.93 -3.89 -11.14
C GLU A 24 9.86 -4.83 -9.94
N ALA A 25 9.64 -6.13 -10.18
CA ALA A 25 9.63 -7.14 -9.13
C ALA A 25 10.97 -7.17 -8.37
N THR A 26 12.08 -7.12 -9.10
CA THR A 26 13.43 -7.08 -8.51
C THR A 26 13.66 -5.80 -7.70
N ALA A 27 13.20 -4.65 -8.20
CA ALA A 27 13.30 -3.38 -7.49
C ALA A 27 12.48 -3.39 -6.19
N ALA A 28 11.26 -3.95 -6.22
CA ALA A 28 10.41 -4.09 -5.04
C ALA A 28 11.08 -4.95 -3.97
N TRP A 29 11.68 -6.09 -4.33
CA TRP A 29 12.39 -6.95 -3.37
C TRP A 29 13.59 -6.27 -2.71
N LYS A 30 14.28 -5.35 -3.40
CA LYS A 30 15.43 -4.60 -2.84
C LYS A 30 15.02 -3.58 -1.76
N LEU A 31 13.73 -3.32 -1.59
CA LEU A 31 13.25 -2.45 -0.52
C LEU A 31 13.31 -3.10 0.85
N TYR A 32 13.22 -4.43 0.94
CA TYR A 32 13.18 -5.15 2.20
C TYR A 32 14.57 -5.44 2.75
N ASP A 33 14.66 -5.51 4.08
CA ASP A 33 15.82 -6.06 4.76
C ASP A 33 15.83 -7.60 4.66
N ALA A 34 16.87 -8.25 5.17
CA ALA A 34 17.03 -9.71 5.08
C ALA A 34 15.98 -10.52 5.89
N SER A 35 15.20 -9.84 6.73
CA SER A 35 14.22 -10.42 7.66
C SER A 35 12.79 -10.23 7.15
N PRO A 36 11.82 -11.08 7.54
CA PRO A 36 10.41 -10.82 7.26
C PRO A 36 9.99 -9.45 7.77
N LEU A 37 9.18 -8.73 6.99
CA LEU A 37 8.65 -7.44 7.40
C LEU A 37 7.74 -7.62 8.62
N GLU A 38 7.94 -6.82 9.66
CA GLU A 38 7.06 -6.77 10.83
C GLU A 38 6.36 -5.42 10.90
N CYS A 39 5.04 -5.42 11.03
CA CYS A 39 4.23 -4.20 11.08
C CYS A 39 3.50 -4.11 12.41
N TYR A 40 3.32 -2.88 12.91
CA TYR A 40 2.34 -2.63 13.95
C TYR A 40 0.93 -2.86 13.40
N VAL A 41 0.17 -3.72 14.05
CA VAL A 41 -1.22 -4.03 13.71
C VAL A 41 -2.10 -3.64 14.89
N LYS A 42 -3.01 -2.71 14.64
CA LYS A 42 -4.00 -2.26 15.63
C LYS A 42 -5.22 -3.18 15.56
N ASN A 43 -5.56 -3.79 16.69
CA ASN A 43 -6.83 -4.48 16.85
C ASN A 43 -7.93 -3.43 17.05
N ASN A 44 -8.80 -3.25 16.07
CA ASN A 44 -9.84 -2.21 16.11
C ASN A 44 -10.95 -2.49 17.14
N VAL A 45 -11.02 -3.68 17.74
CA VAL A 45 -11.98 -4.02 18.81
C VAL A 45 -11.41 -3.66 20.18
N THR A 46 -10.14 -3.97 20.43
CA THR A 46 -9.49 -3.79 21.75
C THR A 46 -8.64 -2.54 21.85
N GLY A 47 -8.30 -1.91 20.72
CA GLY A 47 -7.36 -0.80 20.62
C GLY A 47 -5.89 -1.21 20.78
N ALA A 48 -5.60 -2.47 21.11
CA ALA A 48 -4.23 -2.95 21.30
C ALA A 48 -3.44 -2.92 20.00
N VAL A 49 -2.20 -2.45 20.08
CA VAL A 49 -1.24 -2.41 18.97
C VAL A 49 -0.15 -3.44 19.24
N ASN A 50 0.07 -4.35 18.29
CA ASN A 50 1.10 -5.38 18.40
C ASN A 50 1.97 -5.38 17.15
N LEU A 51 3.28 -5.56 17.33
CA LEU A 51 4.20 -5.81 16.24
C LEU A 51 4.04 -7.28 15.78
N GLN A 52 3.76 -7.48 14.49
CA GLN A 52 3.50 -8.82 13.94
C GLN A 52 4.18 -8.97 12.58
N VAL A 53 4.69 -10.17 12.31
CA VAL A 53 5.17 -10.54 10.96
C VAL A 53 4.04 -10.36 9.95
N CYS A 54 4.32 -9.56 8.92
CA CYS A 54 3.40 -9.25 7.83
C CYS A 54 3.26 -10.48 6.91
N LYS A 55 2.26 -11.30 7.22
CA LYS A 55 1.90 -12.47 6.40
C LYS A 55 0.92 -12.05 5.32
N VAL A 56 1.33 -12.19 4.07
CA VAL A 56 0.52 -11.81 2.92
C VAL A 56 -0.02 -13.07 2.26
N ASP A 57 -1.22 -13.48 2.64
CA ASP A 57 -1.82 -14.75 2.17
C ASP A 57 -2.47 -14.66 0.77
N LYS A 58 -1.95 -13.76 -0.10
CA LYS A 58 -2.44 -13.29 -1.42
C LYS A 58 -3.18 -11.95 -1.34
N VAL A 59 -3.05 -11.11 -2.38
CA VAL A 59 -3.82 -9.86 -2.51
C VAL A 59 -5.30 -10.22 -2.63
N PRO A 60 -6.19 -9.79 -1.72
CA PRO A 60 -7.63 -9.87 -1.94
C PRO A 60 -7.92 -8.94 -3.12
N SER A 61 -8.19 -9.51 -4.29
CA SER A 61 -8.58 -8.70 -5.44
C SER A 61 -9.80 -9.25 -6.15
N ASN A 62 -10.72 -8.32 -6.36
CA ASN A 62 -11.95 -8.42 -7.12
C ASN A 62 -11.65 -8.49 -8.63
N SER A 63 -10.40 -8.23 -9.05
CA SER A 63 -9.96 -8.32 -10.45
C SER A 63 -9.09 -9.55 -10.65
N ALA A 64 -9.45 -10.38 -11.64
CA ALA A 64 -8.64 -11.52 -12.07
C ALA A 64 -7.23 -11.12 -12.53
N PHE A 65 -7.02 -9.82 -12.80
CA PHE A 65 -5.73 -9.24 -13.15
C PHE A 65 -4.76 -9.25 -11.96
N HIS A 66 -5.18 -8.78 -10.78
CA HIS A 66 -4.29 -8.70 -9.61
C HIS A 66 -4.00 -10.04 -8.92
N GLN A 67 -4.84 -11.06 -9.13
CA GLN A 67 -4.61 -12.41 -8.60
C GLN A 67 -3.36 -13.10 -9.19
N ARG A 68 -2.82 -12.60 -10.30
CA ARG A 68 -1.61 -13.15 -10.95
C ARG A 68 -0.31 -12.46 -10.54
N PHE A 69 -0.38 -11.40 -9.75
CA PHE A 69 0.79 -10.65 -9.34
C PHE A 69 1.24 -11.05 -7.93
N ALA A 70 2.55 -11.18 -7.74
CA ALA A 70 3.13 -11.40 -6.41
C ALA A 70 2.71 -10.25 -5.48
N ALA A 71 2.24 -10.63 -4.28
CA ALA A 71 1.87 -9.69 -3.24
C ALA A 71 3.12 -9.33 -2.43
N TYR A 72 3.48 -8.06 -2.40
CA TYR A 72 4.61 -7.54 -1.66
C TYR A 72 4.12 -6.97 -0.32
N PRO A 73 4.67 -7.40 0.83
CA PRO A 73 4.23 -6.93 2.14
C PRO A 73 4.54 -5.45 2.35
N ALA A 74 3.59 -4.68 2.85
CA ALA A 74 3.83 -3.30 3.26
C ALA A 74 3.14 -3.02 4.60
N CYS A 75 3.78 -2.20 5.42
CA CYS A 75 3.16 -1.63 6.61
C CYS A 75 2.42 -0.35 6.22
N MET A 76 1.24 -0.11 6.81
CA MET A 76 0.40 1.04 6.49
C MET A 76 -0.20 1.65 7.75
N VAL A 77 -0.40 2.97 7.69
CA VAL A 77 -1.25 3.73 8.62
C VAL A 77 -2.30 4.48 7.82
N ILE A 78 -3.54 4.50 8.33
CA ILE A 78 -4.62 5.36 7.81
C ILE A 78 -5.13 6.23 8.94
N LYS A 79 -5.24 7.54 8.69
CA LYS A 79 -5.91 8.51 9.57
C LYS A 79 -7.23 8.92 8.93
N GLY A 80 -8.28 8.99 9.74
CA GLY A 80 -9.55 9.64 9.38
C GLY A 80 -9.67 11.00 10.07
N GLY A 81 -10.64 11.83 9.64
CA GLY A 81 -10.74 13.30 9.78
C GLY A 81 -10.68 13.97 11.16
N LYS A 82 -10.04 13.35 12.16
CA LYS A 82 -9.68 13.90 13.46
C LYS A 82 -8.24 13.57 13.91
N ASN A 83 -7.30 13.35 12.97
CA ASN A 83 -5.87 13.12 13.25
C ASN A 83 -5.51 11.89 14.10
N GLU A 84 -6.46 11.02 14.45
CA GLU A 84 -6.15 9.77 15.12
C GLU A 84 -5.84 8.67 14.08
N PRO A 85 -4.78 7.87 14.27
CA PRO A 85 -4.54 6.69 13.43
C PRO A 85 -5.71 5.71 13.63
N VAL A 86 -6.56 5.65 12.61
CA VAL A 86 -7.75 4.81 12.55
C VAL A 86 -7.33 3.36 12.31
N LEU A 87 -6.23 3.15 11.58
CA LEU A 87 -5.74 1.82 11.24
C LEU A 87 -4.21 1.79 11.23
N GLN A 88 -3.63 0.77 11.86
CA GLN A 88 -2.27 0.31 11.60
C GLN A 88 -2.38 -1.14 11.15
N THR A 89 -1.82 -1.48 10.00
CA THR A 89 -1.98 -2.83 9.43
C THR A 89 -0.80 -3.23 8.54
N CYS A 90 -0.73 -4.53 8.27
CA CYS A 90 0.00 -5.12 7.16
C CYS A 90 -0.96 -5.32 5.98
N LEU A 91 -0.49 -5.12 4.75
CA LEU A 91 -1.22 -5.55 3.54
C LEU A 91 -0.28 -6.00 2.42
N GLY A 92 -0.85 -6.75 1.47
CA GLY A 92 -0.19 -7.09 0.22
C GLY A 92 -0.44 -6.05 -0.87
N MET A 93 0.63 -5.54 -1.45
CA MET A 93 0.60 -4.58 -2.56
C MET A 93 1.20 -5.19 -3.84
N SER A 94 0.90 -4.59 -5.00
CA SER A 94 1.66 -4.88 -6.22
C SER A 94 3.08 -4.29 -6.14
N SER A 95 3.99 -4.76 -7.00
CA SER A 95 5.36 -4.22 -7.09
C SER A 95 5.37 -2.71 -7.32
N ILE A 96 4.52 -2.21 -8.21
CA ILE A 96 4.42 -0.79 -8.53
C ILE A 96 3.97 0.02 -7.32
N MET A 97 2.95 -0.45 -6.60
CA MET A 97 2.45 0.25 -5.41
C MET A 97 3.47 0.26 -4.30
N VAL A 98 4.18 -0.86 -4.09
CA VAL A 98 5.18 -0.95 -3.02
C VAL A 98 6.44 -0.14 -3.32
N LEU A 99 6.76 0.07 -4.60
CA LEU A 99 7.81 1.00 -5.03
C LEU A 99 7.48 2.46 -4.71
N SER A 100 6.20 2.81 -4.58
CA SER A 100 5.75 4.12 -4.11
C SER A 100 5.78 4.24 -2.58
N CYS A 101 5.96 3.14 -1.85
CA CYS A 101 6.14 3.18 -0.40
C CYS A 101 7.55 3.64 -0.04
N LEU A 102 7.66 4.42 1.03
CA LEU A 102 8.93 4.93 1.49
C LEU A 102 9.61 3.88 2.37
N LYS A 103 10.90 3.64 2.13
CA LYS A 103 11.61 2.51 2.76
C LYS A 103 11.55 2.55 4.28
N ALA A 104 12.00 3.64 4.89
CA ALA A 104 12.27 3.70 6.33
C ALA A 104 11.12 4.25 7.20
N ALA A 105 10.26 5.13 6.67
CA ALA A 105 9.27 5.84 7.48
C ALA A 105 7.96 6.06 6.72
N CYS A 106 6.86 6.09 7.47
CA CYS A 106 5.51 6.24 6.96
C CYS A 106 5.16 7.74 6.90
N TYR A 107 5.33 8.36 5.74
CA TYR A 107 5.00 9.78 5.54
C TYR A 107 3.60 9.97 4.99
N GLU A 108 2.91 10.97 5.52
CA GLU A 108 1.54 11.30 5.19
C GLU A 108 1.37 11.62 3.70
N SER A 109 0.49 10.86 3.04
CA SER A 109 0.02 11.10 1.69
C SER A 109 -1.47 11.40 1.74
N ASP A 110 -1.89 12.39 0.96
CA ASP A 110 -3.30 12.64 0.71
C ASP A 110 -3.91 11.42 0.01
N SER A 111 -5.06 10.96 0.48
CA SER A 111 -5.80 9.85 -0.10
C SER A 111 -6.78 10.29 -1.18
N GLY A 112 -6.91 11.61 -1.42
CA GLY A 112 -7.90 12.21 -2.31
C GLY A 112 -9.29 12.32 -1.69
N PHE A 113 -9.46 11.89 -0.44
CA PHE A 113 -10.69 12.05 0.34
C PHE A 113 -10.45 13.05 1.47
N GLU A 114 -11.34 14.03 1.60
CA GLU A 114 -11.23 15.08 2.60
C GLU A 114 -11.12 14.48 4.02
N GLY A 115 -10.06 14.86 4.72
CA GLY A 115 -9.79 14.40 6.08
C GLY A 115 -9.29 12.95 6.18
N VAL A 116 -8.97 12.28 5.07
CA VAL A 116 -8.35 10.95 5.12
C VAL A 116 -6.94 11.04 4.57
N SER A 117 -5.98 10.56 5.36
CA SER A 117 -4.59 10.44 4.93
C SER A 117 -4.07 9.05 5.20
N SER A 118 -3.08 8.65 4.41
CA SER A 118 -2.49 7.32 4.51
C SER A 118 -0.99 7.37 4.25
N CYS A 119 -0.28 6.34 4.68
CA CYS A 119 1.13 6.18 4.37
C CYS A 119 1.47 4.70 4.25
N CYS A 120 2.55 4.37 3.55
CA CYS A 120 3.07 3.01 3.52
C CYS A 120 4.60 2.97 3.53
N CYS A 121 5.14 1.89 4.09
CA CYS A 121 6.57 1.69 4.27
C CYS A 121 6.97 0.21 4.35
N THR A 122 8.27 -0.08 4.19
CA THR A 122 8.79 -1.44 3.96
C THR A 122 9.96 -1.86 4.89
N THR A 123 10.21 -1.10 5.96
CA THR A 123 11.10 -1.48 7.07
C THR A 123 10.29 -1.92 8.29
N SER A 124 10.76 -2.90 9.06
CA SER A 124 10.03 -3.37 10.23
C SER A 124 9.76 -2.24 11.25
N GLY A 125 8.52 -2.16 11.73
CA GLY A 125 8.07 -1.15 12.70
C GLY A 125 7.91 0.27 12.14
N CYS A 126 8.09 0.49 10.83
CA CYS A 126 8.05 1.82 10.23
C CYS A 126 6.69 2.53 10.33
N ASN A 127 5.61 1.79 10.64
CA ASN A 127 4.24 2.30 10.76
C ASN A 127 3.80 2.54 12.21
N ASP A 128 4.74 2.71 13.15
CA ASP A 128 4.45 3.10 14.54
C ASP A 128 3.66 4.41 14.61
N GLY A 129 3.96 5.31 13.69
CA GLY A 129 3.24 6.55 13.48
C GLY A 129 3.30 6.99 12.03
N MET A 130 2.63 8.11 11.75
CA MET A 130 2.65 8.75 10.45
C MET A 130 3.26 10.14 10.61
N LEU A 131 4.36 10.37 9.92
CA LEU A 131 5.08 11.63 9.90
C LEU A 131 4.44 12.60 8.90
N PRO A 132 4.48 13.92 9.14
CA PRO A 132 4.05 14.91 8.16
C PRO A 132 4.81 14.75 6.84
N ASN A 133 4.15 15.00 5.71
CA ASN A 133 4.82 14.99 4.41
C ASN A 133 5.96 16.04 4.40
N PRO A 134 7.21 15.66 4.04
CA PRO A 134 8.33 16.61 4.02
C PRO A 134 8.34 17.52 2.79
N ASN A 135 7.41 17.34 1.84
CA ASN A 135 7.31 18.12 0.59
C ASN A 135 6.11 19.06 0.59
#